data_AF-A0A9N8VDT9-F1
#
_entry.id   AF-A0A9N8VDT9-F1
#
_cell.length_a   1.000
_cell.length_b   1.000
_cell.length_c   1.000
_cell.angle_alpha   90.00
_cell.angle_beta   90.00
_cell.angle_gamma   90.00
#
_symmetry.space_group_name_H-M   'P 1'
#
loop_
_entity.id
_entity.type
_entity.pdbx_description
1 polymer ?
#
loop_
_entity_poly.entity_id
_entity_poly.type
_entity_poly.pdbx_seq_one_letter_code
_entity_poly.pdbx_strand_id
1 'polypeptide(L)'
;MTIINLLSEIRTCLFEQIANAATLTITDLEDVNLNAFQTMLNVDFDYVCWIKKSTEEYWIRILDDRLLKFSFLNILRQPSPNLSIDDCFQKLSLSTTSVDNDIEPFTETPLKELDSTEIMIIENIAVSWSLFSDFITSKLGEGVSLFNISLSAEKRNRELATIKLTRPIWCRYILREHKGADCLLELLTSTCENIMSYKIELKKLHKEDESLFYKIQIFVNDLLTFDSSEDARSRLDENPTAKFLFSDVYFSVEEIEYLLSFPTSSGLPVSMLLNVALSDKINSYQLCTSHDLAPLIQQVFNVRKDFQKENGFKNNLKKFEKNWKKRRDLH
;
A
#
# COMPACT_ATOMS: atom_id res chain seq x y z
N MET A 1 18.67 12.08 -13.98
CA MET A 1 18.93 11.87 -12.55
C MET A 1 19.18 10.38 -12.40
N THR A 2 20.38 9.96 -11.97
CA THR A 2 20.77 8.55 -11.93
C THR A 2 20.04 7.84 -10.79
N ILE A 3 19.67 6.56 -10.95
CA ILE A 3 19.08 5.68 -9.91
C ILE A 3 19.83 5.79 -8.56
N ILE A 4 21.14 6.04 -8.61
CA ILE A 4 22.01 6.30 -7.45
C ILE A 4 21.57 7.52 -6.62
N ASN A 5 21.10 8.60 -7.25
CA ASN A 5 20.66 9.81 -6.55
C ASN A 5 19.28 9.64 -5.91
N LEU A 6 18.36 8.94 -6.59
CA LEU A 6 17.02 8.63 -6.06
C LEU A 6 17.09 7.67 -4.86
N LEU A 7 17.94 6.65 -4.96
CA LEU A 7 18.25 5.75 -3.82
C LEU A 7 18.95 6.51 -2.67
N SER A 8 19.67 7.60 -2.94
CA SER A 8 20.27 8.47 -1.92
C SER A 8 19.25 9.35 -1.18
N GLU A 9 18.10 9.66 -1.80
CA GLU A 9 17.02 10.42 -1.17
C GLU A 9 16.12 9.49 -0.32
N ILE A 10 15.79 8.30 -0.83
CA ILE A 10 15.17 7.21 -0.05
C ILE A 10 16.04 6.84 1.16
N ARG A 11 17.37 6.80 0.97
CA ARG A 11 18.39 6.64 2.02
C ARG A 11 18.24 7.67 3.12
N THR A 12 17.94 8.93 2.82
CA THR A 12 17.84 10.00 3.83
C THR A 12 16.54 9.89 4.62
N CYS A 13 15.44 9.55 3.94
CA CYS A 13 14.13 9.39 4.56
C CYS A 13 14.03 8.14 5.46
N LEU A 14 14.65 7.01 5.06
CA LEU A 14 14.82 5.84 5.93
C LEU A 14 15.81 6.09 7.09
N PHE A 15 16.84 6.92 6.90
CA PHE A 15 17.84 7.24 7.93
C PHE A 15 17.27 8.08 9.08
N GLU A 16 16.41 9.06 8.83
CA GLU A 16 15.88 9.91 9.90
C GLU A 16 15.00 9.13 10.90
N GLN A 17 14.38 8.03 10.47
CA GLN A 17 13.62 7.15 11.36
C GLN A 17 14.47 6.05 12.01
N ILE A 18 15.52 5.59 11.34
CA ILE A 18 16.50 4.68 11.93
C ILE A 18 17.43 5.42 12.90
N ALA A 19 17.62 6.74 12.80
CA ALA A 19 18.45 7.53 13.71
C ALA A 19 17.94 7.58 15.18
N ASN A 20 16.69 7.16 15.43
CA ASN A 20 16.17 6.93 16.78
C ASN A 20 16.32 5.47 17.25
N ALA A 21 16.81 4.57 16.40
CA ALA A 21 17.30 3.26 16.77
C ALA A 21 18.84 3.32 16.80
N ALA A 22 19.45 2.73 17.83
CA ALA A 22 20.89 2.80 18.05
C ALA A 22 21.69 2.52 16.76
N THR A 23 22.53 3.49 16.35
CA THR A 23 23.52 3.29 15.29
C THR A 23 24.43 2.14 15.70
N LEU A 24 24.23 0.97 15.10
CA LEU A 24 25.01 -0.22 15.42
C LEU A 24 26.29 -0.22 14.59
N THR A 25 27.39 0.19 15.20
CA THR A 25 28.72 0.08 14.58
C THR A 25 29.22 -1.35 14.77
N ILE A 26 29.04 -2.20 13.76
CA ILE A 26 29.60 -3.56 13.77
C ILE A 26 31.05 -3.48 13.28
N THR A 27 32.00 -3.74 14.18
CA THR A 27 33.44 -3.72 13.85
C THR A 27 33.86 -4.97 13.07
N ASP A 28 33.24 -6.12 13.34
CA ASP A 28 33.44 -7.34 12.56
C ASP A 28 32.15 -8.14 12.34
N LEU A 29 31.94 -8.58 11.10
CA LEU A 29 30.69 -9.23 10.68
C LEU A 29 30.63 -10.71 11.06
N GLU A 30 31.78 -11.34 11.32
CA GLU A 30 31.89 -12.76 11.68
C GLU A 30 31.36 -13.05 13.10
N ASP A 31 31.19 -12.02 13.93
CA ASP A 31 30.70 -12.14 15.31
C ASP A 31 29.20 -11.85 15.48
N VAL A 32 28.47 -11.58 14.39
CA VAL A 32 27.04 -11.24 14.48
C VAL A 32 26.22 -12.52 14.66
N ASN A 33 25.91 -12.85 15.91
CA ASN A 33 24.96 -13.90 16.24
C ASN A 33 23.55 -13.50 15.74
N LEU A 34 23.01 -14.29 14.79
CA LEU A 34 21.72 -14.06 14.15
C LEU A 34 20.56 -13.91 15.15
N ASN A 35 20.57 -14.71 16.22
CA ASN A 35 19.55 -14.64 17.27
C ASN A 35 19.64 -13.33 18.06
N ALA A 36 20.84 -12.81 18.31
CA ALA A 36 21.02 -11.52 18.99
C ALA A 36 20.53 -10.37 18.09
N PHE A 37 20.76 -10.46 16.78
CA PHE A 37 20.33 -9.46 15.80
C PHE A 37 18.80 -9.44 15.62
N GLN A 38 18.17 -10.62 15.52
CA GLN A 38 16.71 -10.77 15.44
C GLN A 38 16.01 -10.27 16.72
N THR A 39 16.54 -10.66 17.90
CA THR A 39 16.01 -10.22 19.20
C THR A 39 16.11 -8.71 19.37
N MET A 40 17.19 -8.09 18.88
CA MET A 40 17.42 -6.65 19.01
C MET A 40 16.56 -5.80 18.07
N LEU A 41 16.24 -6.31 16.88
CA LEU A 41 15.35 -5.63 15.93
C LEU A 41 13.85 -5.90 16.19
N ASN A 42 13.52 -6.87 17.05
CA ASN A 42 12.15 -7.26 17.40
C ASN A 42 11.25 -7.50 16.16
N VAL A 43 11.77 -8.27 15.21
CA VAL A 43 11.11 -8.55 13.92
C VAL A 43 11.01 -10.04 13.67
N ASP A 44 9.78 -10.50 13.42
CA ASP A 44 9.45 -11.88 13.10
C ASP A 44 9.52 -12.10 11.58
N PHE A 45 10.66 -12.63 11.12
CA PHE A 45 10.94 -13.19 9.78
C PHE A 45 11.06 -12.23 8.57
N ASP A 46 11.88 -12.68 7.60
CA ASP A 46 12.19 -12.08 6.28
C ASP A 46 12.50 -10.57 6.31
N TYR A 47 13.65 -10.23 6.89
CA TYR A 47 14.16 -8.86 6.89
C TYR A 47 15.27 -8.66 5.87
N VAL A 48 15.25 -7.50 5.22
CA VAL A 48 16.41 -6.98 4.49
C VAL A 48 16.96 -5.81 5.32
N CYS A 49 18.14 -5.98 5.89
CA CYS A 49 18.86 -4.90 6.58
C CYS A 49 20.05 -4.44 5.74
N TRP A 50 20.37 -3.15 5.83
CA TRP A 50 21.52 -2.56 5.17
C TRP A 50 22.63 -2.34 6.20
N ILE A 51 23.82 -2.85 5.94
CA ILE A 51 24.99 -2.68 6.79
C ILE A 51 26.07 -1.92 6.02
N LYS A 52 26.51 -0.79 6.58
CA LYS A 52 27.61 0.02 6.04
C LYS A 52 28.85 -0.14 6.91
N LYS A 53 29.94 -0.62 6.32
CA LYS A 53 31.27 -0.73 6.96
C LYS A 53 32.24 0.13 6.16
N SER A 54 32.65 1.28 6.71
CA SER A 54 33.71 2.23 6.27
C SER A 54 33.91 2.52 4.76
N THR A 55 34.06 1.51 3.91
CA THR A 55 34.28 1.58 2.46
C THR A 55 33.35 0.66 1.64
N GLU A 56 32.49 -0.11 2.28
CA GLU A 56 31.63 -1.12 1.65
C GLU A 56 30.19 -1.05 2.17
N GLU A 57 29.25 -1.37 1.29
CA GLU A 57 27.82 -1.41 1.58
C GLU A 57 27.27 -2.81 1.27
N TYR A 58 26.58 -3.37 2.26
CA TYR A 58 26.00 -4.70 2.20
C TYR A 58 24.50 -4.64 2.40
N TRP A 59 23.78 -5.41 1.59
CA TRP A 59 22.42 -5.80 1.90
C TRP A 59 22.45 -7.20 2.47
N ILE A 60 21.88 -7.36 3.66
CA ILE A 60 21.74 -8.65 4.31
C ILE A 60 20.27 -9.01 4.25
N ARG A 61 19.97 -10.13 3.61
CA ARG A 61 18.66 -10.75 3.70
C ARG A 61 18.75 -11.94 4.63
N ILE A 62 17.89 -11.95 5.64
CA ILE A 62 17.71 -13.13 6.50
C ILE A 62 16.53 -13.91 5.93
N LEU A 63 16.78 -15.17 5.54
CA LEU A 63 15.80 -16.08 4.95
C LEU A 63 15.98 -17.44 5.62
N ASP A 64 14.93 -17.99 6.24
CA ASP A 64 14.92 -19.33 6.85
C ASP A 64 16.16 -19.63 7.72
N ASP A 65 16.46 -18.76 8.70
CA ASP A 65 17.63 -18.83 9.60
C ASP A 65 18.99 -18.78 8.89
N ARG A 66 19.05 -18.30 7.65
CA ARG A 66 20.29 -18.11 6.89
C ARG A 66 20.54 -16.64 6.60
N LEU A 67 21.77 -16.21 6.89
CA LEU A 67 22.28 -14.88 6.55
C LEU A 67 22.78 -14.89 5.09
N LEU A 68 22.07 -14.22 4.19
CA LEU A 68 22.50 -14.06 2.80
C LEU A 68 23.14 -12.67 2.65
N LYS A 69 24.47 -12.65 2.48
CA LYS A 69 25.26 -11.43 2.28
C LYS A 69 25.32 -11.09 0.79
N PHE A 70 24.88 -9.89 0.44
CA PHE A 70 24.99 -9.39 -0.93
C PHE A 70 25.78 -8.08 -0.96
N SER A 71 26.80 -8.01 -1.84
CA SER A 71 27.43 -6.73 -2.19
C SER A 71 26.66 -6.09 -3.34
N PHE A 72 26.38 -4.80 -3.24
CA PHE A 72 25.56 -4.04 -4.19
C PHE A 72 26.08 -4.14 -5.64
N LEU A 73 27.40 -4.26 -5.82
CA LEU A 73 28.04 -4.42 -7.12
C LEU A 73 27.87 -5.82 -7.75
N ASN A 74 27.55 -6.87 -6.98
CA ASN A 74 27.40 -8.23 -7.51
C ASN A 74 25.95 -8.60 -7.84
N ILE A 75 24.95 -7.93 -7.26
CA ILE A 75 23.52 -8.21 -7.55
C ILE A 75 23.14 -7.77 -8.97
N LEU A 76 23.75 -6.70 -9.49
CA LEU A 76 23.40 -6.13 -10.81
C LEU A 76 24.35 -6.54 -11.95
N ARG A 77 25.45 -7.27 -11.67
CA ARG A 77 26.57 -7.41 -12.65
C ARG A 77 27.31 -8.75 -12.68
N GLN A 78 26.76 -9.86 -12.19
CA GLN A 78 27.40 -11.17 -12.41
C GLN A 78 26.70 -11.95 -13.53
N PRO A 79 27.20 -11.92 -14.79
CA PRO A 79 27.11 -13.08 -15.64
C PRO A 79 28.04 -14.15 -15.05
N SER A 80 27.53 -15.36 -14.85
CA SER A 80 28.37 -16.49 -14.44
C SER A 80 29.56 -16.65 -15.41
N PRO A 81 30.81 -16.77 -14.94
CA PRO A 81 31.92 -17.01 -15.84
C PRO A 81 31.81 -18.46 -16.33
N ASN A 82 31.48 -18.62 -17.62
CA ASN A 82 31.34 -19.86 -18.40
C ASN A 82 29.92 -20.29 -18.79
N LEU A 83 28.92 -19.41 -18.74
CA LEU A 83 27.64 -19.68 -19.41
C LEU A 83 27.39 -18.59 -20.45
N SER A 84 27.21 -19.01 -21.71
CA SER A 84 26.72 -18.14 -22.76
C SER A 84 25.42 -17.46 -22.30
N ILE A 85 25.18 -16.21 -22.71
CA ILE A 85 23.89 -15.56 -22.50
C ILE A 85 22.75 -16.46 -23.03
N ASP A 86 22.99 -17.19 -24.12
CA ASP A 86 22.07 -18.18 -24.68
C ASP A 86 21.87 -19.41 -23.77
N ASP A 87 22.88 -19.83 -23.00
CA ASP A 87 22.77 -20.94 -22.04
C ASP A 87 22.04 -20.52 -20.75
N CYS A 88 22.16 -19.27 -20.34
CA CYS A 88 21.37 -18.71 -19.23
C CYS A 88 19.90 -18.57 -19.64
N PHE A 89 19.63 -18.07 -20.85
CA PHE A 89 18.28 -18.06 -21.40
C PHE A 89 17.74 -19.48 -21.59
N GLN A 90 18.52 -20.46 -22.04
CA GLN A 90 18.09 -21.86 -22.13
C GLN A 90 17.84 -22.50 -20.75
N LYS A 91 18.68 -22.27 -19.74
CA LYS A 91 18.49 -22.87 -18.41
C LYS A 91 17.39 -22.22 -17.58
N LEU A 92 17.12 -20.92 -17.75
CA LEU A 92 15.95 -20.25 -17.18
C LEU A 92 14.67 -20.55 -17.98
N SER A 93 14.76 -20.78 -19.29
CA SER A 93 13.61 -21.19 -20.13
C SER A 93 13.26 -22.68 -20.02
N LEU A 94 14.10 -23.53 -19.41
CA LEU A 94 13.88 -24.98 -19.29
C LEU A 94 13.27 -25.46 -17.97
N SER A 95 12.93 -24.57 -17.03
CA SER A 95 11.70 -24.79 -16.28
C SER A 95 10.62 -24.00 -16.99
N THR A 96 10.10 -24.52 -18.10
CA THR A 96 8.88 -23.99 -18.71
C THR A 96 7.78 -24.11 -17.67
N THR A 97 7.62 -23.10 -16.81
CA THR A 97 6.34 -22.86 -16.17
C THR A 97 5.39 -22.70 -17.34
N SER A 98 4.49 -23.69 -17.51
CA SER A 98 3.45 -23.60 -18.52
C SER A 98 2.75 -22.27 -18.29
N VAL A 99 2.80 -21.38 -19.27
CA VAL A 99 2.03 -20.14 -19.20
C VAL A 99 0.56 -20.53 -19.11
N ASP A 100 -0.12 -20.02 -18.10
CA ASP A 100 -1.50 -20.39 -17.82
C ASP A 100 -2.45 -19.79 -18.86
N ASN A 101 -2.11 -18.62 -19.41
CA ASN A 101 -2.88 -17.91 -20.43
C ASN A 101 -2.28 -18.04 -21.83
N ASP A 102 -3.14 -18.13 -22.85
CA ASP A 102 -2.77 -18.02 -24.27
C ASP A 102 -3.01 -16.61 -24.85
N ILE A 103 -3.78 -15.82 -24.12
CA ILE A 103 -4.26 -14.51 -24.51
C ILE A 103 -3.75 -13.48 -23.49
N GLU A 104 -3.24 -12.36 -23.98
CA GLU A 104 -2.73 -11.27 -23.17
C GLU A 104 -3.90 -10.55 -22.45
N PRO A 105 -3.81 -10.34 -21.12
CA PRO A 105 -4.96 -9.92 -20.32
C PRO A 105 -5.44 -8.47 -20.52
N PHE A 106 -4.64 -7.61 -21.15
CA PHE A 106 -5.00 -6.20 -21.33
C PHE A 106 -5.61 -5.92 -22.71
N THR A 107 -5.19 -6.67 -23.73
CA THR A 107 -5.58 -6.44 -25.14
C THR A 107 -6.43 -7.54 -25.73
N GLU A 108 -6.53 -8.68 -25.06
CA GLU A 108 -7.11 -9.91 -25.60
C GLU A 108 -6.40 -10.43 -26.87
N THR A 109 -5.17 -9.96 -27.12
CA THR A 109 -4.36 -10.40 -28.26
C THR A 109 -3.71 -11.75 -27.92
N PRO A 110 -3.68 -12.73 -28.84
CA PRO A 110 -2.94 -13.97 -28.64
C PRO A 110 -1.46 -13.68 -28.35
N LEU A 111 -0.87 -14.31 -27.32
CA LEU A 111 0.51 -14.05 -26.90
C LEU A 111 1.54 -14.28 -28.01
N LYS A 112 1.27 -15.22 -28.92
CA LYS A 112 2.12 -15.54 -30.08
C LYS A 112 2.23 -14.38 -31.10
N GLU A 113 1.31 -13.42 -31.05
CA GLU A 113 1.25 -12.27 -31.95
C GLU A 113 1.95 -11.04 -31.36
N LEU A 114 2.39 -11.12 -30.10
CA LEU A 114 3.15 -10.06 -29.44
C LEU A 114 4.65 -10.24 -29.65
N ASP A 115 5.37 -9.13 -29.61
CA ASP A 115 6.83 -9.13 -29.58
C ASP A 115 7.30 -9.79 -28.26
N SER A 116 8.06 -10.87 -28.36
CA SER A 116 8.57 -11.59 -27.18
C SER A 116 9.45 -10.73 -26.28
N THR A 117 10.04 -9.64 -26.81
CA THR A 117 10.81 -8.69 -26.03
C THR A 117 9.94 -7.74 -25.20
N GLU A 118 8.63 -7.72 -25.43
CA GLU A 118 7.63 -6.96 -24.68
C GLU A 118 6.88 -7.81 -23.64
N ILE A 119 7.11 -9.13 -23.61
CA ILE A 119 6.42 -10.03 -22.70
C ILE A 119 7.18 -10.16 -21.38
N MET A 120 6.47 -9.95 -20.27
CA MET A 120 6.91 -10.26 -18.93
C MET A 120 6.06 -11.42 -18.37
N ILE A 121 6.70 -12.36 -17.69
CA ILE A 121 6.02 -13.49 -17.04
C ILE A 121 5.99 -13.24 -15.54
N ILE A 122 4.79 -13.11 -14.98
CA ILE A 122 4.54 -12.96 -13.55
C ILE A 122 3.95 -14.27 -13.05
N GLU A 123 4.76 -15.04 -12.30
CA GLU A 123 4.48 -16.44 -11.96
C GLU A 123 4.22 -17.30 -13.21
N ASN A 124 2.96 -17.49 -13.57
CA ASN A 124 2.49 -18.25 -14.71
C ASN A 124 1.62 -17.42 -15.65
N ILE A 125 1.47 -16.11 -15.43
CA ILE A 125 0.74 -15.21 -16.31
C ILE A 125 1.72 -14.41 -17.17
N ALA A 126 1.55 -14.47 -18.49
CA ALA A 126 2.29 -13.61 -19.42
C ALA A 126 1.51 -12.33 -19.72
N VAL A 127 2.20 -11.19 -19.64
CA VAL A 127 1.64 -9.85 -19.86
C VAL A 127 2.56 -8.98 -20.72
N SER A 128 2.01 -8.01 -21.42
CA SER A 128 2.82 -6.95 -22.03
C SER A 128 3.32 -5.98 -20.96
N TRP A 129 4.64 -5.76 -20.85
CA TRP A 129 5.18 -4.90 -19.78
C TRP A 129 4.81 -3.43 -19.95
N SER A 130 4.66 -2.95 -21.20
CA SER A 130 4.29 -1.56 -21.48
C SER A 130 2.87 -1.27 -20.98
N LEU A 131 1.93 -2.15 -21.34
CA LEU A 131 0.55 -2.09 -20.90
C LEU A 131 0.38 -2.37 -19.40
N PHE A 132 1.25 -3.22 -18.84
CA PHE A 132 1.28 -3.47 -17.41
C PHE A 132 1.52 -2.17 -16.62
N SER A 133 2.47 -1.33 -17.04
CA SER A 133 2.74 -0.05 -16.37
C SER A 133 1.52 0.88 -16.39
N ASP A 134 0.84 0.98 -17.53
CA ASP A 134 -0.37 1.78 -17.68
C ASP A 134 -1.51 1.23 -16.81
N PHE A 135 -1.67 -0.09 -16.77
CA PHE A 135 -2.63 -0.77 -15.89
C PHE A 135 -2.37 -0.46 -14.42
N ILE A 136 -1.12 -0.57 -13.94
CA ILE A 136 -0.79 -0.25 -12.54
C ILE A 136 -1.10 1.23 -12.26
N THR A 137 -0.69 2.14 -13.14
CA THR A 137 -0.93 3.58 -12.98
C THR A 137 -2.42 3.90 -12.92
N SER A 138 -3.21 3.27 -13.79
CA SER A 138 -4.68 3.37 -13.77
C SER A 138 -5.26 2.88 -12.44
N LYS A 139 -4.82 1.72 -11.93
CA LYS A 139 -5.32 1.18 -10.65
C LYS A 139 -4.92 2.02 -9.44
N LEU A 140 -3.73 2.63 -9.46
CA LEU A 140 -3.33 3.60 -8.45
C LEU A 140 -4.20 4.88 -8.51
N GLY A 141 -4.53 5.33 -9.72
CA GLY A 141 -5.49 6.42 -9.95
C GLY A 141 -6.92 6.11 -9.47
N GLU A 142 -7.30 4.83 -9.48
CA GLU A 142 -8.52 4.30 -8.85
C GLU A 142 -8.43 4.25 -7.32
N GLY A 143 -7.28 4.59 -6.73
CA GLY A 143 -7.05 4.56 -5.30
C GLY A 143 -6.72 3.18 -4.73
N VAL A 144 -6.50 2.18 -5.58
CA VAL A 144 -6.08 0.84 -5.15
C VAL A 144 -4.62 0.91 -4.71
N SER A 145 -4.29 0.37 -3.54
CA SER A 145 -2.88 0.27 -3.13
C SER A 145 -2.14 -0.71 -4.05
N LEU A 146 -0.90 -0.37 -4.43
CA LEU A 146 -0.05 -1.18 -5.32
C LEU A 146 -0.02 -2.67 -4.96
N PHE A 147 0.10 -2.97 -3.67
CA PHE A 147 0.18 -4.35 -3.17
C PHE A 147 -1.15 -5.08 -3.07
N ASN A 148 -2.25 -4.39 -3.38
CA ASN A 148 -3.60 -4.92 -3.42
C ASN A 148 -4.16 -5.04 -4.84
N ILE A 149 -3.42 -4.59 -5.86
CA ILE A 149 -3.81 -4.78 -7.26
C ILE A 149 -3.84 -6.28 -7.56
N SER A 150 -4.89 -6.71 -8.24
CA SER A 150 -5.04 -8.08 -8.72
C SER A 150 -4.99 -8.08 -10.24
N LEU A 151 -4.13 -8.92 -10.80
CA LEU A 151 -4.02 -9.19 -12.22
C LEU A 151 -4.82 -10.46 -12.51
N SER A 152 -5.67 -10.44 -13.52
CA SER A 152 -6.41 -11.64 -13.96
C SER A 152 -6.17 -11.90 -15.44
N ALA A 153 -6.07 -13.17 -15.81
CA ALA A 153 -5.89 -13.61 -17.19
C ALA A 153 -6.72 -14.88 -17.47
N GLU A 154 -7.25 -14.99 -18.69
CA GLU A 154 -8.02 -16.17 -19.11
C GLU A 154 -7.07 -17.31 -19.54
N LYS A 155 -7.29 -18.48 -18.95
CA LYS A 155 -6.57 -19.71 -19.29
C LYS A 155 -7.12 -20.38 -20.54
N ARG A 156 -6.38 -21.34 -21.10
CA ARG A 156 -6.81 -22.15 -22.26
C ARG A 156 -8.20 -22.79 -22.09
N ASN A 157 -8.53 -23.20 -20.87
CA ASN A 157 -9.79 -23.85 -20.52
C ASN A 157 -10.91 -22.85 -20.17
N ARG A 158 -10.69 -21.54 -20.39
CA ARG A 158 -11.59 -20.43 -20.02
C ARG A 158 -11.73 -20.18 -18.51
N GLU A 159 -10.89 -20.81 -17.70
CA GLU A 159 -10.81 -20.44 -16.28
C GLU A 159 -10.02 -19.14 -16.13
N LEU A 160 -10.35 -18.33 -15.12
CA LEU A 160 -9.59 -17.14 -14.79
C LEU A 160 -8.47 -17.48 -13.82
N ALA A 161 -7.23 -17.21 -14.23
CA ALA A 161 -6.10 -17.11 -13.32
C ALA A 161 -6.11 -15.72 -12.68
N THR A 162 -5.98 -15.61 -11.37
CA THR A 162 -5.87 -14.32 -10.69
C THR A 162 -4.66 -14.33 -9.75
N ILE A 163 -3.80 -13.34 -9.89
CA ILE A 163 -2.62 -13.13 -9.04
C ILE A 163 -2.75 -11.78 -8.36
N LYS A 164 -2.53 -11.76 -7.04
CA LYS A 164 -2.40 -10.51 -6.28
C LYS A 164 -0.96 -10.03 -6.33
N LEU A 165 -0.74 -8.78 -6.73
CA LEU A 165 0.59 -8.17 -6.89
C LEU A 165 1.21 -7.79 -5.54
N THR A 166 1.44 -8.79 -4.69
CA THR A 166 2.04 -8.61 -3.36
C THR A 166 3.51 -8.23 -3.46
N ARG A 167 4.11 -7.76 -2.34
CA ARG A 167 5.55 -7.44 -2.30
C ARG A 167 6.46 -8.56 -2.81
N PRO A 168 6.25 -9.85 -2.42
CA PRO A 168 7.02 -10.95 -3.01
C PRO A 168 6.90 -11.02 -4.53
N ILE A 169 5.72 -10.79 -5.11
CA ILE A 169 5.52 -10.82 -6.57
C ILE A 169 6.33 -9.71 -7.25
N TRP A 170 6.28 -8.50 -6.69
CA TRP A 170 7.06 -7.36 -7.17
C TRP A 170 8.56 -7.66 -7.19
N CYS A 171 9.11 -8.16 -6.08
CA CYS A 171 10.55 -8.40 -5.97
C CYS A 171 11.04 -9.65 -6.72
N ARG A 172 10.20 -10.67 -6.89
CA ARG A 172 10.60 -11.95 -7.50
C ARG A 172 10.40 -11.97 -9.02
N TYR A 173 9.32 -11.37 -9.51
CA TYR A 173 8.93 -11.48 -10.92
C TYR A 173 8.98 -10.14 -11.63
N ILE A 174 8.36 -9.11 -11.05
CA ILE A 174 8.19 -7.84 -11.75
C ILE A 174 9.53 -7.14 -11.89
N LEU A 175 10.25 -6.85 -10.81
CA LEU A 175 11.46 -6.01 -10.89
C LEU A 175 12.73 -6.72 -11.40
N ARG A 176 12.65 -7.96 -11.89
CA ARG A 176 13.82 -8.72 -12.31
C ARG A 176 14.01 -8.70 -13.81
N GLU A 177 15.18 -8.23 -14.25
CA GLU A 177 15.77 -8.48 -15.57
C GLU A 177 14.90 -8.15 -16.80
N HIS A 178 13.92 -7.23 -16.67
CA HIS A 178 13.15 -6.73 -17.81
C HIS A 178 13.47 -5.26 -18.12
N LYS A 179 13.35 -4.86 -19.39
CA LYS A 179 13.73 -3.52 -19.88
C LYS A 179 12.95 -2.37 -19.23
N GLY A 180 11.73 -2.63 -18.77
CA GLY A 180 10.85 -1.65 -18.12
C GLY A 180 11.03 -1.55 -16.60
N ALA A 181 12.00 -2.27 -16.00
CA ALA A 181 12.13 -2.38 -14.55
C ALA A 181 12.37 -1.04 -13.87
N ASP A 182 13.12 -0.15 -14.51
CA ASP A 182 13.43 1.17 -13.97
C ASP A 182 12.17 2.02 -13.77
N CYS A 183 11.26 2.04 -14.75
CA CYS A 183 9.99 2.77 -14.64
C CYS A 183 9.10 2.20 -13.53
N LEU A 184 9.03 0.87 -13.42
CA LEU A 184 8.28 0.20 -12.37
C LEU A 184 8.91 0.36 -10.98
N LEU A 185 10.24 0.52 -10.91
CA LEU A 185 10.97 0.77 -9.67
C LEU A 185 10.68 2.17 -9.12
N GLU A 186 10.60 3.19 -9.99
CA GLU A 186 10.18 4.54 -9.59
C GLU A 186 8.76 4.53 -9.02
N LEU A 187 7.84 3.80 -9.66
CA LEU A 187 6.46 3.65 -9.20
C LEU A 187 6.38 2.93 -7.84
N LEU A 188 7.14 1.86 -7.68
CA LEU A 188 7.23 1.13 -6.41
C LEU A 188 7.79 2.04 -5.30
N THR A 189 8.84 2.80 -5.61
CA THR A 189 9.49 3.73 -4.69
C THR A 189 8.49 4.77 -4.17
N SER A 190 7.84 5.48 -5.09
CA SER A 190 6.84 6.50 -4.74
C SER A 190 5.71 5.89 -3.92
N THR A 191 5.25 4.68 -4.26
CA THR A 191 4.21 4.01 -3.47
C THR A 191 4.69 3.64 -2.06
N CYS A 192 5.94 3.20 -1.91
CA CYS A 192 6.50 2.90 -0.59
C CYS A 192 6.56 4.16 0.28
N GLU A 193 6.97 5.29 -0.29
CA GLU A 193 6.98 6.60 0.39
C GLU A 193 5.57 7.00 0.82
N ASN A 194 4.58 6.86 -0.06
CA ASN A 194 3.17 7.14 0.25
C ASN A 194 2.65 6.27 1.41
N ILE A 195 2.96 4.97 1.41
CA ILE A 195 2.58 4.06 2.49
C ILE A 195 3.26 4.45 3.81
N MET A 196 4.52 4.86 3.77
CA MET A 196 5.23 5.32 4.97
C MET A 196 4.61 6.62 5.51
N SER A 197 4.40 7.62 4.66
CA SER A 197 3.76 8.88 5.01
C SER A 197 2.37 8.66 5.63
N TYR A 198 1.55 7.82 4.98
CA TYR A 198 0.25 7.40 5.51
C TYR A 198 0.33 6.77 6.90
N LYS A 199 1.30 5.87 7.14
CA LYS A 199 1.49 5.24 8.46
C LYS A 199 1.92 6.23 9.53
N ILE A 200 2.77 7.20 9.18
CA ILE A 200 3.23 8.25 10.09
C ILE A 200 2.03 9.12 10.50
N GLU A 201 1.26 9.60 9.53
CA GLU A 201 0.08 10.44 9.79
C GLU A 201 -1.01 9.67 10.55
N LEU A 202 -1.25 8.38 10.24
CA LEU A 202 -2.16 7.55 11.04
C LEU A 202 -1.71 7.43 12.50
N LYS A 203 -0.41 7.22 12.73
CA LYS A 203 0.13 7.12 14.09
C LYS A 203 -0.05 8.44 14.84
N LYS A 204 0.18 9.56 14.17
CA LYS A 204 -0.05 10.91 14.72
C LYS A 204 -1.53 11.10 15.07
N LEU A 205 -2.44 10.81 14.15
CA LEU A 205 -3.89 10.88 14.40
C LEU A 205 -4.32 9.99 15.58
N HIS A 206 -3.83 8.76 15.66
CA HIS A 206 -4.23 7.81 16.72
C HIS A 206 -3.65 8.14 18.09
N LYS A 207 -2.46 8.75 18.17
CA LYS A 207 -1.73 8.95 19.44
C LYS A 207 -1.67 10.39 19.92
N GLU A 208 -1.55 11.33 18.99
CA GLU A 208 -1.35 12.75 19.29
C GLU A 208 -2.66 13.53 19.22
N ASP A 209 -3.62 13.09 18.39
CA ASP A 209 -4.96 13.68 18.29
C ASP A 209 -6.08 12.66 18.52
N GLU A 210 -6.06 12.04 19.70
CA GLU A 210 -7.05 11.05 20.11
C GLU A 210 -8.48 11.62 20.07
N SER A 211 -8.64 12.93 20.32
CA SER A 211 -9.92 13.62 20.27
C SER A 211 -10.52 13.61 18.87
N LEU A 212 -9.74 14.00 17.85
CA LEU A 212 -10.18 13.92 16.46
C LEU A 212 -10.45 12.47 16.05
N PHE A 213 -9.61 11.53 16.48
CA PHE A 213 -9.84 10.12 16.16
C PHE A 213 -11.17 9.58 16.72
N TYR A 214 -11.56 9.96 17.94
CA TYR A 214 -12.89 9.61 18.47
C TYR A 214 -14.03 10.28 17.69
N LYS A 215 -13.86 11.51 17.20
CA LYS A 215 -14.86 12.15 16.32
C LYS A 215 -15.03 11.36 15.01
N ILE A 216 -13.94 10.88 14.41
CA ILE A 216 -13.99 10.00 13.23
C ILE A 216 -14.74 8.71 13.56
N GLN A 217 -14.46 8.09 14.71
CA GLN A 217 -15.18 6.89 15.15
C GLN A 217 -16.68 7.14 15.34
N ILE A 218 -17.06 8.26 15.96
CA ILE A 218 -18.47 8.65 16.14
C ILE A 218 -19.14 8.88 14.79
N PHE A 219 -18.49 9.59 13.88
CA PHE A 219 -18.97 9.80 12.52
C PHE A 219 -19.18 8.46 11.78
N VAL A 220 -18.20 7.56 11.83
CA VAL A 220 -18.32 6.21 11.26
C VAL A 220 -19.47 5.43 11.89
N ASN A 221 -19.65 5.51 13.21
CA ASN A 221 -20.76 4.87 13.90
C ASN A 221 -22.11 5.37 13.37
N ASP A 222 -22.24 6.68 13.19
CA ASP A 222 -23.47 7.28 12.69
C ASP A 222 -23.73 6.90 11.23
N LEU A 223 -22.70 6.83 10.38
CA LEU A 223 -22.83 6.29 9.02
C LEU A 223 -23.32 4.83 9.03
N LEU A 224 -22.77 3.99 9.92
CA LEU A 224 -23.15 2.58 10.03
C LEU A 224 -24.57 2.38 10.58
N THR A 225 -25.06 3.30 11.41
CA THR A 225 -26.35 3.18 12.12
C THR A 225 -27.45 4.10 11.58
N PHE A 226 -27.19 4.81 10.47
CA PHE A 226 -28.09 5.79 9.83
C PHE A 226 -29.55 5.33 9.70
N ASP A 227 -29.77 4.08 9.27
CA ASP A 227 -31.12 3.53 9.07
C ASP A 227 -31.82 3.18 10.39
N SER A 228 -31.05 2.88 11.44
CA SER A 228 -31.53 2.34 12.72
C SER A 228 -31.58 3.36 13.87
N SER A 229 -30.93 4.52 13.71
CA SER A 229 -30.77 5.53 14.74
C SER A 229 -31.21 6.90 14.23
N GLU A 230 -32.34 7.40 14.76
CA GLU A 230 -32.87 8.73 14.45
C GLU A 230 -31.87 9.84 14.83
N ASP A 231 -31.18 9.67 15.97
CA ASP A 231 -30.16 10.60 16.44
C ASP A 231 -28.96 10.66 15.46
N ALA A 232 -28.53 9.52 14.89
CA ALA A 232 -27.47 9.48 13.88
C ALA A 232 -27.90 10.13 12.57
N ARG A 233 -29.12 9.81 12.11
CA ARG A 233 -29.71 10.40 10.91
C ARG A 233 -29.82 11.92 11.01
N SER A 234 -30.39 12.41 12.11
CA SER A 234 -30.52 13.85 12.36
C SER A 234 -29.18 14.58 12.29
N ARG A 235 -28.10 13.99 12.82
CA ARG A 235 -26.76 14.61 12.77
C ARG A 235 -26.14 14.61 11.38
N LEU A 236 -26.35 13.54 10.60
CA LEU A 236 -25.84 13.44 9.24
C LEU A 236 -26.62 14.33 8.26
N ASP A 237 -27.93 14.49 8.49
CA ASP A 237 -28.82 15.29 7.64
C ASP A 237 -28.80 16.79 7.96
N GLU A 238 -28.14 17.22 9.06
CA GLU A 238 -28.06 18.63 9.47
C GLU A 238 -27.44 19.52 8.38
N ASN A 239 -26.44 19.00 7.66
CA ASN A 239 -25.80 19.70 6.55
C ASN A 239 -25.67 18.77 5.33
N PRO A 240 -26.73 18.66 4.50
CA PRO A 240 -26.75 17.74 3.36
C PRO A 240 -25.80 18.17 2.23
N THR A 241 -25.28 19.40 2.27
CA THR A 241 -24.32 19.92 1.28
C THR A 241 -22.87 19.62 1.66
N ALA A 242 -22.62 19.12 2.87
CA ALA A 242 -21.29 18.77 3.35
C ALA A 242 -20.67 17.69 2.46
N LYS A 243 -19.44 17.93 1.98
CA LYS A 243 -18.72 16.99 1.14
C LYS A 243 -18.47 15.70 1.91
N PHE A 244 -18.99 14.58 1.39
CA PHE A 244 -18.97 13.27 2.06
C PHE A 244 -19.54 13.28 3.48
N LEU A 245 -20.48 14.19 3.77
CA LEU A 245 -21.09 14.38 5.10
C LEU A 245 -20.10 14.82 6.19
N PHE A 246 -18.89 15.27 5.83
CA PHE A 246 -17.99 15.93 6.78
C PHE A 246 -18.50 17.33 7.10
N SER A 247 -19.25 17.43 8.20
CA SER A 247 -19.92 18.64 8.64
C SER A 247 -19.39 19.15 9.99
N ASP A 248 -19.79 20.38 10.29
CA ASP A 248 -19.54 21.09 11.55
C ASP A 248 -20.23 20.47 12.78
N VAL A 249 -21.13 19.51 12.55
CA VAL A 249 -21.70 18.66 13.61
C VAL A 249 -20.61 17.83 14.29
N TYR A 250 -19.65 17.32 13.52
CA TYR A 250 -18.60 16.43 14.01
C TYR A 250 -17.25 17.14 14.10
N PHE A 251 -16.92 17.95 13.10
CA PHE A 251 -15.56 18.40 12.83
C PHE A 251 -15.50 19.94 12.70
N SER A 252 -14.43 20.59 13.14
CA SER A 252 -14.18 21.99 12.77
C SER A 252 -13.82 22.11 11.29
N VAL A 253 -13.83 23.33 10.75
CA VAL A 253 -13.42 23.58 9.35
C VAL A 253 -12.00 23.08 9.10
N GLU A 254 -11.08 23.33 10.02
CA GLU A 254 -9.69 22.90 9.94
C GLU A 254 -9.56 21.37 10.00
N GLU A 255 -10.36 20.73 10.85
CA GLU A 255 -10.42 19.26 10.93
C GLU A 255 -10.95 18.67 9.61
N ILE A 256 -11.97 19.27 8.98
CA ILE A 256 -12.50 18.82 7.69
C ILE A 256 -11.44 18.93 6.59
N GLU A 257 -10.74 20.07 6.50
CA GLU A 257 -9.66 20.27 5.55
C GLU A 257 -8.52 19.26 5.76
N TYR A 258 -8.14 19.01 7.02
CA TYR A 258 -7.16 17.99 7.36
C TYR A 258 -7.62 16.59 6.92
N LEU A 259 -8.84 16.18 7.25
CA LEU A 259 -9.36 14.85 6.90
C LEU A 259 -9.48 14.64 5.40
N LEU A 260 -9.88 15.67 4.64
CA LEU A 260 -9.99 15.61 3.18
C LEU A 260 -8.64 15.59 2.46
N SER A 261 -7.61 16.19 3.08
CA SER A 261 -6.24 16.23 2.57
C SER A 261 -5.36 15.07 3.08
N PHE A 262 -5.86 14.30 4.05
CA PHE A 262 -5.15 13.21 4.69
C PHE A 262 -4.58 12.23 3.64
N PRO A 263 -3.29 11.84 3.73
CA PRO A 263 -2.68 10.95 2.75
C PRO A 263 -3.23 9.54 2.89
N THR A 264 -3.27 8.78 1.80
CA THR A 264 -3.69 7.37 1.82
C THR A 264 -2.59 6.46 1.27
N SER A 265 -2.74 5.15 1.47
CA SER A 265 -1.75 4.16 1.00
C SER A 265 -1.60 4.08 -0.52
N SER A 266 -2.50 4.68 -1.31
CA SER A 266 -2.37 4.79 -2.77
C SER A 266 -1.62 6.04 -3.20
N GLY A 267 -1.37 6.99 -2.28
CA GLY A 267 -0.82 8.31 -2.59
C GLY A 267 -1.86 9.38 -2.88
N LEU A 268 -3.12 9.01 -3.07
CA LEU A 268 -4.20 9.99 -3.22
C LEU A 268 -4.60 10.58 -1.87
N PRO A 269 -4.98 11.86 -1.79
CA PRO A 269 -5.67 12.40 -0.62
C PRO A 269 -7.06 11.78 -0.50
N VAL A 270 -7.59 11.69 0.73
CA VAL A 270 -8.92 11.10 1.02
C VAL A 270 -10.01 11.65 0.11
N SER A 271 -10.01 12.96 -0.12
CA SER A 271 -11.01 13.60 -0.97
C SER A 271 -11.02 13.09 -2.41
N MET A 272 -9.84 12.80 -2.99
CA MET A 272 -9.73 12.21 -4.33
C MET A 272 -10.07 10.72 -4.30
N LEU A 273 -9.59 9.98 -3.30
CA LEU A 273 -9.91 8.56 -3.15
C LEU A 273 -11.43 8.34 -3.09
N LEU A 274 -12.13 9.11 -2.25
CA LEU A 274 -13.59 8.99 -2.11
C LEU A 274 -14.31 9.44 -3.39
N ASN A 275 -13.85 10.49 -4.06
CA ASN A 275 -14.44 10.92 -5.34
C ASN A 275 -14.37 9.81 -6.39
N VAL A 276 -13.22 9.14 -6.52
CA VAL A 276 -13.03 8.09 -7.51
C VAL A 276 -13.81 6.84 -7.12
N ALA A 277 -13.68 6.38 -5.87
CA ALA A 277 -14.33 5.17 -5.38
C ALA A 277 -15.86 5.25 -5.38
N LEU A 278 -16.43 6.46 -5.21
CA LEU A 278 -17.88 6.67 -5.14
C LEU A 278 -18.46 7.29 -6.42
N SER A 279 -17.64 7.57 -7.43
CA SER A 279 -18.07 8.27 -8.65
C SER A 279 -19.30 7.65 -9.30
N ASP A 280 -19.27 6.34 -9.56
CA ASP A 280 -20.39 5.61 -10.15
C ASP A 280 -21.64 5.64 -9.27
N LYS A 281 -21.48 5.51 -7.95
CA LYS A 281 -22.58 5.47 -6.97
C LYS A 281 -23.25 6.83 -6.80
N ILE A 282 -22.45 7.90 -6.84
CA ILE A 282 -22.91 9.28 -6.80
C ILE A 282 -23.70 9.58 -8.07
N ASN A 283 -23.17 9.21 -9.24
CA ASN A 283 -23.82 9.42 -10.52
C ASN A 283 -25.11 8.60 -10.67
N SER A 284 -25.18 7.42 -10.05
CA SER A 284 -26.38 6.57 -10.06
C SER A 284 -27.37 6.87 -8.93
N TYR A 285 -27.10 7.84 -8.05
CA TYR A 285 -27.90 8.14 -6.84
C TYR A 285 -28.14 6.91 -5.93
N GLN A 286 -27.20 5.96 -5.89
CA GLN A 286 -27.31 4.73 -5.09
C GLN A 286 -26.30 4.69 -3.94
N LEU A 287 -25.79 5.84 -3.51
CA LEU A 287 -24.82 5.90 -2.43
C LEU A 287 -25.48 5.57 -1.09
N CYS A 288 -25.06 4.47 -0.47
CA CYS A 288 -25.45 4.06 0.86
C CYS A 288 -24.34 4.43 1.87
N THR A 289 -24.69 5.24 2.87
CA THR A 289 -23.73 5.69 3.89
C THR A 289 -23.09 4.53 4.66
N SER A 290 -23.87 3.50 5.00
CA SER A 290 -23.43 2.35 5.79
C SER A 290 -22.60 1.33 5.00
N HIS A 291 -22.91 1.12 3.72
CA HIS A 291 -22.29 0.06 2.91
C HIS A 291 -21.24 0.57 1.91
N ASP A 292 -21.30 1.84 1.50
CA ASP A 292 -20.34 2.42 0.55
C ASP A 292 -19.36 3.36 1.27
N LEU A 293 -19.87 4.37 2.00
CA LEU A 293 -19.01 5.40 2.61
C LEU A 293 -18.30 4.92 3.88
N ALA A 294 -19.04 4.35 4.85
CA ALA A 294 -18.47 3.95 6.13
C ALA A 294 -17.29 2.98 5.99
N PRO A 295 -17.33 1.94 5.13
CA PRO A 295 -16.20 1.02 4.96
C PRO A 295 -14.95 1.72 4.42
N LEU A 296 -15.10 2.70 3.51
CA LEU A 296 -13.98 3.48 2.99
C LEU A 296 -13.33 4.34 4.08
N ILE A 297 -14.13 5.05 4.88
CA ILE A 297 -13.65 5.86 5.99
C ILE A 297 -12.97 4.98 7.05
N GLN A 298 -13.54 3.80 7.36
CA GLN A 298 -12.93 2.84 8.26
C GLN A 298 -11.57 2.36 7.77
N GLN A 299 -11.48 2.02 6.49
CA GLN A 299 -10.23 1.58 5.87
C GLN A 299 -9.18 2.68 5.90
N VAL A 300 -9.53 3.90 5.47
CA VAL A 300 -8.62 5.06 5.41
C VAL A 300 -8.06 5.40 6.78
N PHE A 301 -8.91 5.55 7.80
CA PHE A 301 -8.45 5.97 9.12
C PHE A 301 -8.08 4.80 10.04
N ASN A 302 -8.07 3.58 9.49
CA ASN A 302 -7.78 2.34 10.21
C ASN A 302 -8.64 2.20 11.49
N VAL A 303 -9.94 2.52 11.37
CA VAL A 303 -10.92 2.30 12.43
C VAL A 303 -11.22 0.80 12.49
N ARG A 304 -10.93 0.19 13.64
CA ARG A 304 -11.11 -1.24 13.84
C ARG A 304 -12.58 -1.63 13.72
N LYS A 305 -12.84 -2.83 13.22
CA LYS A 305 -14.16 -3.46 13.38
C LYS A 305 -14.47 -3.60 14.87
N ASP A 306 -15.75 -3.50 15.24
CA ASP A 306 -16.23 -3.60 16.63
C ASP A 306 -15.73 -2.51 17.60
N PHE A 307 -15.18 -1.39 17.11
CA PHE A 307 -14.75 -0.26 17.97
C PHE A 307 -15.89 0.24 18.89
N GLN A 308 -17.15 0.03 18.52
CA GLN A 308 -18.32 0.36 19.34
C GLN A 308 -18.34 -0.36 20.70
N LYS A 309 -17.62 -1.48 20.84
CA LYS A 309 -17.52 -2.24 22.10
C LYS A 309 -16.54 -1.60 23.08
N GLU A 310 -15.61 -0.77 22.60
CA GLU A 310 -14.55 -0.15 23.39
C GLU A 310 -15.10 0.88 24.38
N ASN A 311 -14.60 0.86 25.62
CA ASN A 311 -15.06 1.78 26.67
C ASN A 311 -14.72 3.25 26.35
N GLY A 312 -13.56 3.49 25.74
CA GLY A 312 -13.14 4.82 25.29
C GLY A 312 -14.13 5.42 24.32
N PHE A 313 -14.53 4.66 23.30
CA PHE A 313 -15.55 5.07 22.35
C PHE A 313 -16.89 5.39 23.03
N LYS A 314 -17.44 4.46 23.84
CA LYS A 314 -18.74 4.64 24.50
C LYS A 314 -18.80 5.91 25.37
N ASN A 315 -17.70 6.21 26.07
CA ASN A 315 -17.62 7.41 26.92
C ASN A 315 -17.60 8.70 26.08
N ASN A 316 -16.83 8.71 24.97
CA ASN A 316 -16.77 9.86 24.07
C ASN A 316 -18.08 10.08 23.32
N LEU A 317 -18.75 9.01 22.85
CA LEU A 317 -20.07 9.11 22.21
C LEU A 317 -21.10 9.74 23.16
N LYS A 318 -21.20 9.27 24.41
CA LYS A 318 -22.12 9.86 25.40
C LYS A 318 -21.84 11.35 25.65
N LYS A 319 -20.56 11.72 25.73
CA LYS A 319 -20.15 13.13 25.92
C LYS A 319 -20.54 13.97 24.70
N PHE A 320 -20.30 13.46 23.50
CA PHE A 320 -20.65 14.09 22.24
C PHE A 320 -22.17 14.29 22.12
N GLU A 321 -22.97 13.25 22.31
CA GLU A 321 -24.44 13.32 22.23
C GLU A 321 -25.04 14.31 23.24
N LYS A 322 -24.50 14.34 24.47
CA LYS A 322 -24.92 15.32 25.48
C LYS A 322 -24.64 16.76 25.04
N ASN A 323 -23.49 16.99 24.40
CA ASN A 323 -23.13 18.31 23.89
C ASN A 323 -23.97 18.69 22.67
N TRP A 324 -24.25 17.73 21.78
CA TRP A 324 -25.11 17.91 20.61
C TRP A 324 -26.53 18.32 21.00
N LYS A 325 -27.18 17.57 21.90
CA LYS A 325 -28.55 17.87 22.37
C LYS A 325 -28.65 19.27 22.97
N LYS A 326 -27.67 19.67 23.77
CA LYS A 326 -27.60 21.04 24.32
C LYS A 326 -27.52 22.13 23.26
N ARG A 327 -26.80 21.91 22.15
CA ARG A 327 -26.72 22.90 21.05
C ARG A 327 -28.04 22.98 20.30
N ARG A 328 -28.66 21.83 20.04
CA ARG A 328 -29.95 21.76 19.37
C ARG A 328 -31.06 22.45 20.16
N ASP A 329 -31.09 22.30 21.48
CA ASP A 329 -32.11 22.93 22.33
C ASP A 329 -31.94 24.46 22.50
N LEU A 330 -30.82 25.02 22.03
CA LEU A 330 -30.55 26.47 22.05
C LEU A 330 -30.97 27.18 20.75
N HIS A 331 -31.31 26.42 19.71
CA HIS A 331 -31.78 26.90 18.42
C HIS A 331 -33.25 26.51 18.22
#